data_AF-A0A1S8XZR1-F1
#
_entry.id   AF-A0A1S8XZR1-F1
#
_cell.length_a   1.000
_cell.length_b   1.000
_cell.length_c   1.000
_cell.angle_alpha   90.00
_cell.angle_beta   90.00
_cell.angle_gamma   90.00
#
_symmetry.space_group_name_H-M   'P 1'
#
loop_
_entity.id
_entity.type
_entity.pdbx_description
1 polymer ?
#
loop_
_entity_poly.entity_id
_entity_poly.type
_entity_poly.pdbx_seq_one_letter_code
_entity_poly.pdbx_strand_id
1 'polypeptide(L)'
;METRTEKETQTIRYAERTVKDPSLVKGKRVVRTRGVNGVRTLTYQVTLTDGVPTGRKLLRSVVTKQPVIQVVAVGTKQERQCDPNYSGCVPIASDVDCAGGGGNGPAYVTGPVKVIGVDIYDLDRDNDGYGCDD
;
A
#
# COMPACT_ATOMS: atom_id res chain seq x y z
N MET A 1 -45.16 -28.80 25.39
CA MET A 1 -44.17 -27.73 25.13
C MET A 1 -42.82 -28.28 25.49
N GLU A 2 -41.91 -28.33 24.53
CA GLU A 2 -40.55 -28.84 24.70
C GLU A 2 -39.54 -27.74 24.44
N THR A 3 -38.33 -27.87 24.98
CA THR A 3 -37.24 -26.94 24.67
C THR A 3 -36.01 -27.69 24.19
N ARG A 4 -35.35 -27.15 23.17
CA ARG A 4 -34.11 -27.71 22.61
C ARG A 4 -33.06 -26.63 22.49
N THR A 5 -31.79 -27.02 22.61
CA THR A 5 -30.67 -26.14 22.30
C THR A 5 -30.26 -26.28 20.83
N GLU A 6 -30.16 -25.16 20.13
CA GLU A 6 -29.62 -25.08 18.78
C GLU A 6 -28.38 -24.19 18.73
N LYS A 7 -27.42 -24.55 17.88
CA LYS A 7 -26.22 -23.73 17.62
C LYS A 7 -26.30 -23.16 16.21
N GLU A 8 -25.97 -21.89 16.10
CA GLU A 8 -25.88 -21.16 14.84
C GLU A 8 -24.52 -20.45 14.76
N THR A 9 -23.91 -20.42 13.60
CA THR A 9 -22.64 -19.73 13.37
C THR A 9 -22.88 -18.40 12.66
N GLN A 10 -22.31 -17.33 13.21
CA GLN A 10 -22.31 -16.00 12.63
C GLN A 10 -20.88 -15.58 12.30
N THR A 11 -20.67 -15.10 11.08
CA THR A 11 -19.38 -14.59 10.62
C THR A 11 -19.04 -13.26 11.27
N ILE A 12 -17.80 -13.12 11.76
CA ILE A 12 -17.24 -11.84 12.18
C ILE A 12 -16.28 -11.37 11.09
N ARG A 13 -16.59 -10.28 10.39
CA ARG A 13 -15.70 -9.76 9.35
C ARG A 13 -14.37 -9.30 9.95
N TYR A 14 -13.27 -9.57 9.25
CA TYR A 14 -11.97 -9.00 9.64
C TYR A 14 -11.96 -7.49 9.47
N ALA A 15 -11.16 -6.80 10.30
CA ALA A 15 -10.85 -5.40 10.11
C ALA A 15 -9.62 -5.23 9.21
N GLU A 16 -9.48 -4.06 8.58
CA GLU A 16 -8.28 -3.68 7.83
C GLU A 16 -7.46 -2.65 8.62
N ARG A 17 -6.14 -2.83 8.62
CA ARG A 17 -5.17 -1.87 9.13
C ARG A 17 -4.18 -1.51 8.04
N THR A 18 -3.97 -0.22 7.84
CA THR A 18 -2.96 0.29 6.93
C THR A 18 -1.65 0.59 7.69
N VAL A 19 -0.52 0.24 7.09
CA VAL A 19 0.82 0.61 7.58
C VAL A 19 1.59 1.34 6.49
N LYS A 20 2.30 2.42 6.84
CA LYS A 20 3.18 3.14 5.90
C LYS A 20 4.45 2.32 5.65
N ASP A 21 4.88 2.27 4.40
CA ASP A 21 6.06 1.50 4.00
C ASP A 21 6.98 2.37 3.11
N PRO A 22 8.18 2.76 3.59
CA PRO A 22 9.13 3.57 2.81
C PRO A 22 9.89 2.76 1.75
N SER A 23 9.75 1.43 1.72
CA SER A 23 10.36 0.60 0.65
C SER A 23 9.49 0.55 -0.61
N LEU A 24 8.20 0.84 -0.49
CA LEU A 24 7.23 0.83 -1.59
C LEU A 24 7.04 2.25 -2.15
N VAL A 25 7.02 2.35 -3.48
CA VAL A 25 6.67 3.58 -4.21
C VAL A 25 5.34 4.15 -3.71
N LYS A 26 5.29 5.48 -3.57
CA LYS A 26 4.11 6.22 -3.13
C LYS A 26 2.89 5.81 -3.95
N GLY A 27 1.81 5.44 -3.27
CA GLY A 27 0.56 4.99 -3.90
C GLY A 27 0.47 3.48 -4.16
N LYS A 28 1.59 2.74 -4.16
CA LYS A 28 1.57 1.27 -4.25
C LYS A 28 0.98 0.67 -2.97
N ARG A 29 0.07 -0.29 -3.12
CA ARG A 29 -0.56 -1.04 -2.02
C ARG A 29 -0.16 -2.51 -2.09
N VAL A 30 0.24 -3.09 -0.96
CA VAL A 30 0.61 -4.51 -0.85
C VAL A 30 -0.03 -5.11 0.39
N VAL A 31 -0.74 -6.23 0.25
CA VAL A 31 -1.25 -6.99 1.40
C VAL A 31 -0.09 -7.72 2.04
N ARG A 32 0.25 -7.35 3.29
CA ARG A 32 1.30 -8.01 4.09
C ARG A 32 0.74 -9.17 4.90
N THR A 33 -0.49 -9.04 5.37
CA THR A 33 -1.21 -10.10 6.08
C THR A 33 -2.62 -10.16 5.55
N ARG A 34 -3.03 -11.34 5.05
CA ARG A 34 -4.39 -11.55 4.56
C ARG A 34 -5.35 -11.62 5.75
N GLY A 35 -6.42 -10.83 5.71
CA GLY A 35 -7.46 -10.90 6.72
C GLY A 35 -8.24 -12.20 6.64
N VAL A 36 -8.66 -12.71 7.79
CA VAL A 36 -9.49 -13.93 7.89
C VAL A 36 -10.67 -13.63 8.80
N ASN A 37 -11.88 -13.94 8.33
CA ASN A 37 -13.06 -13.77 9.15
C ASN A 37 -13.01 -14.67 10.39
N GLY A 38 -13.49 -14.12 11.49
CA GLY A 38 -13.75 -14.86 12.72
C GLY A 38 -15.13 -15.53 12.69
N VAL A 39 -15.44 -16.26 13.75
CA VAL A 39 -16.70 -16.96 13.94
C VAL A 39 -17.22 -16.71 15.34
N ARG A 40 -18.49 -16.35 15.43
CA ARG A 40 -19.28 -16.29 16.64
C ARG A 40 -20.28 -17.44 16.64
N THR A 41 -20.27 -18.26 17.67
CA THR A 41 -21.28 -19.30 17.88
C THR A 41 -22.37 -18.75 18.79
N LEU A 42 -23.59 -18.74 18.27
CA LEU A 42 -24.81 -18.37 18.97
C LEU A 42 -25.50 -19.66 19.42
N THR A 43 -25.86 -19.73 20.69
CA THR A 43 -26.59 -20.86 21.26
C THR A 43 -27.97 -20.37 21.65
N TYR A 44 -29.00 -20.95 21.04
CA TYR A 44 -30.39 -20.60 21.26
C TYR A 44 -31.11 -21.72 22.00
N GLN A 45 -32.04 -21.34 22.89
CA GLN A 45 -33.12 -22.20 23.31
C GLN A 45 -34.28 -22.00 22.34
N VAL A 46 -34.70 -23.08 21.70
CA VAL A 46 -35.87 -23.11 20.83
C VAL A 46 -37.00 -23.79 21.58
N THR A 47 -38.13 -23.12 21.68
CA THR A 47 -39.37 -23.67 22.24
C THR A 47 -40.16 -24.30 21.10
N LEU A 48 -40.64 -25.53 21.32
CA LEU A 48 -41.50 -26.24 20.39
C LEU A 48 -42.88 -26.51 21.03
N THR A 49 -43.93 -26.28 20.25
CA THR A 49 -45.30 -26.68 20.55
C THR A 49 -45.74 -27.63 19.44
N ASP A 50 -46.12 -28.86 19.80
CA ASP A 50 -46.51 -29.92 18.86
C ASP A 50 -45.47 -30.16 17.75
N GLY A 51 -44.17 -30.12 18.12
CA GLY A 51 -43.05 -30.30 17.21
C GLY A 51 -42.72 -29.09 16.33
N VAL A 52 -43.51 -28.02 16.38
CA VAL A 52 -43.29 -26.79 15.60
C VAL A 52 -42.57 -25.73 16.44
N PRO A 53 -41.50 -25.07 15.93
CA PRO A 53 -40.85 -23.97 16.64
C PRO A 53 -41.81 -22.79 16.88
N THR A 54 -42.04 -22.44 18.13
CA THR A 54 -42.92 -21.33 18.54
C THR A 54 -42.19 -20.20 19.25
N GLY A 55 -40.92 -20.39 19.61
CA GLY A 55 -40.11 -19.33 20.22
C GLY A 55 -38.61 -19.60 20.13
N ARG A 56 -37.82 -18.53 20.13
CA ARG A 56 -36.35 -18.58 20.15
C ARG A 56 -35.81 -17.58 21.17
N LYS A 57 -34.93 -18.02 22.06
CA LYS A 57 -34.23 -17.18 23.03
C LYS A 57 -32.73 -17.40 22.93
N LEU A 58 -31.95 -16.33 22.72
CA LEU A 58 -30.50 -16.40 22.73
C LEU A 58 -30.04 -16.68 24.18
N LEU A 59 -29.33 -17.78 24.38
CA LEU A 59 -28.74 -18.12 25.68
C LEU A 59 -27.29 -17.67 25.79
N ARG A 60 -26.50 -17.87 24.73
CA ARG A 60 -25.06 -17.61 24.75
C ARG A 60 -24.55 -17.12 23.41
N SER A 61 -23.61 -16.19 23.45
CA SER A 61 -22.87 -15.70 22.28
C SER A 61 -21.38 -15.76 22.60
N VAL A 62 -20.62 -16.57 21.86
CA VAL A 62 -19.17 -16.71 22.07
C VAL A 62 -18.43 -16.56 20.76
N VAL A 63 -17.35 -15.79 20.76
CA VAL A 63 -16.39 -15.80 19.66
C VAL A 63 -15.58 -17.08 19.75
N THR A 64 -15.84 -18.02 18.84
CA THR A 64 -15.16 -19.33 18.78
C THR A 64 -13.93 -19.30 17.88
N LYS A 65 -13.84 -18.33 16.97
CA LYS A 65 -12.62 -18.03 16.20
C LYS A 65 -12.44 -16.51 16.11
N GLN A 66 -11.30 -16.01 16.56
CA GLN A 66 -10.99 -14.58 16.43
C GLN A 66 -10.72 -14.22 14.96
N PRO A 67 -11.20 -13.08 14.46
CA PRO A 67 -10.82 -12.60 13.14
C PRO A 67 -9.33 -12.21 13.12
N VAL A 68 -8.66 -12.46 12.01
CA VAL A 68 -7.30 -11.99 11.74
C VAL A 68 -7.39 -10.70 10.94
N ILE A 69 -6.75 -9.64 11.42
CA ILE A 69 -6.74 -8.32 10.76
C ILE A 69 -5.98 -8.41 9.43
N GLN A 70 -6.55 -7.81 8.38
CA GLN A 70 -5.83 -7.58 7.14
C GLN A 70 -4.85 -6.42 7.32
N VAL A 71 -3.58 -6.64 7.01
CA VAL A 71 -2.57 -5.58 7.03
C VAL A 71 -2.20 -5.22 5.60
N VAL A 72 -2.44 -3.97 5.22
CA VAL A 72 -2.06 -3.41 3.92
C VAL A 72 -0.93 -2.41 4.11
N ALA A 73 0.21 -2.67 3.49
CA ALA A 73 1.30 -1.71 3.36
C ALA A 73 0.96 -0.71 2.24
N VAL A 74 1.04 0.58 2.56
CA VAL A 74 0.91 1.68 1.61
C VAL A 74 2.26 2.34 1.44
N GLY A 75 2.72 2.40 0.20
CA GLY A 75 4.00 2.97 -0.14
C GLY A 75 4.07 4.47 0.12
N THR A 76 5.24 4.90 0.55
CA THR A 76 5.58 6.29 0.87
C THR A 76 6.88 6.75 0.22
N LYS A 77 7.60 5.85 -0.46
CA LYS A 77 8.83 6.19 -1.18
C LYS A 77 8.50 7.13 -2.33
N GLN A 78 9.05 8.34 -2.30
CA GLN A 78 8.96 9.22 -3.46
C GLN A 78 9.78 8.62 -4.60
N GLU A 79 9.21 8.56 -5.79
CA GLU A 79 10.00 8.31 -7.00
C GLU A 79 10.85 9.54 -7.28
N ARG A 80 12.09 9.31 -7.73
CA ARG A 80 12.90 10.40 -8.24
C ARG A 80 12.23 10.87 -9.53
N GLN A 81 11.83 12.13 -9.58
CA GLN A 81 11.39 12.74 -10.82
C GLN A 81 12.64 13.12 -11.60
N CYS A 82 12.79 12.50 -12.76
CA CYS A 82 13.90 12.74 -13.66
C CYS A 82 13.43 13.69 -14.76
N ASP A 83 14.27 14.64 -15.15
CA ASP A 83 13.95 15.56 -16.23
C ASP A 83 13.87 14.80 -17.58
N PRO A 84 12.77 14.96 -18.35
CA PRO A 84 12.56 14.20 -19.58
C PRO A 84 13.48 14.59 -20.74
N ASN A 85 14.21 15.71 -20.64
CA ASN A 85 15.13 16.15 -21.70
C ASN A 85 16.45 15.36 -21.72
N TYR A 86 16.71 14.52 -20.72
CA TYR A 86 17.98 13.81 -20.58
C TYR A 86 17.77 12.31 -20.35
N SER A 87 18.75 11.50 -20.75
CA SER A 87 18.81 10.09 -20.39
C SER A 87 19.35 9.92 -18.96
N GLY A 88 18.95 8.83 -18.30
CA GLY A 88 19.27 8.64 -16.88
C GLY A 88 18.34 9.43 -15.97
N CYS A 89 18.78 9.73 -14.74
CA CYS A 89 17.98 10.51 -13.81
C CYS A 89 18.64 11.84 -13.46
N VAL A 90 18.50 12.81 -14.36
CA VAL A 90 18.80 14.22 -14.09
C VAL A 90 17.72 14.77 -13.16
N PRO A 91 18.05 15.29 -11.97
CA PRO A 91 17.05 15.87 -11.07
C PRO A 91 16.32 17.06 -11.72
N ILE A 92 15.02 17.20 -11.47
CA ILE A 92 14.30 18.42 -11.88
C ILE A 92 14.57 19.52 -10.85
N ALA A 93 15.33 20.54 -11.26
CA ALA A 93 15.66 21.70 -10.43
C ALA A 93 15.66 22.99 -11.28
N SER A 94 15.91 24.14 -10.64
CA SER A 94 16.08 25.40 -11.38
C SER A 94 17.38 25.43 -12.18
N ASP A 95 18.39 24.69 -11.73
CA ASP A 95 19.70 24.56 -12.33
C ASP A 95 20.31 23.23 -11.86
N VAL A 96 20.99 22.52 -12.76
CA VAL A 96 21.59 21.21 -12.51
C VAL A 96 22.99 21.22 -13.09
N ASP A 97 23.97 20.85 -12.29
CA ASP A 97 25.37 20.85 -12.68
C ASP A 97 25.97 19.45 -12.80
N CYS A 98 27.09 19.33 -13.52
CA CYS A 98 27.89 18.11 -13.51
C CYS A 98 28.58 17.91 -12.15
N ALA A 99 28.35 16.74 -11.55
CA ALA A 99 28.97 16.35 -10.29
C ALA A 99 30.50 16.28 -10.43
N GLY A 100 31.23 16.94 -9.53
CA GLY A 100 32.70 17.02 -9.59
C GLY A 100 33.25 18.23 -10.36
N GLY A 101 32.37 19.01 -11.01
CA GLY A 101 32.72 20.30 -11.63
C GLY A 101 32.63 21.49 -10.67
N GLY A 102 32.81 22.69 -11.22
CA GLY A 102 32.75 23.98 -10.49
C GLY A 102 31.35 24.58 -10.34
N GLY A 103 30.30 23.76 -10.44
CA GLY A 103 28.90 24.20 -10.45
C GLY A 103 28.44 24.88 -9.16
N ASN A 104 27.45 25.78 -9.29
CA ASN A 104 26.85 26.56 -8.20
C ASN A 104 25.33 26.30 -8.04
N GLY A 105 24.79 25.38 -8.81
CA GLY A 105 23.38 25.02 -8.85
C GLY A 105 22.91 24.24 -7.62
N PRO A 106 21.59 24.21 -7.38
CA PRO A 106 20.99 23.50 -6.25
C PRO A 106 21.00 21.97 -6.41
N ALA A 107 21.34 21.44 -7.59
CA ALA A 107 21.36 20.02 -7.88
C ALA A 107 22.54 19.66 -8.78
N TYR A 108 23.00 18.41 -8.67
CA TYR A 108 24.10 17.87 -9.48
C TYR A 108 23.72 16.50 -10.02
N VAL A 109 24.23 16.16 -11.21
CA VAL A 109 24.11 14.85 -11.84
C VAL A 109 25.49 14.29 -12.19
N THR A 110 25.68 13.00 -12.00
CA THR A 110 26.89 12.31 -12.44
C THR A 110 26.66 11.80 -13.85
N GLY A 111 27.47 12.27 -14.81
CA GLY A 111 27.38 11.82 -16.20
C GLY A 111 28.16 10.54 -16.52
N PRO A 112 28.21 10.15 -17.79
CA PRO A 112 27.61 10.86 -18.93
C PRO A 112 26.07 10.75 -18.94
N VAL A 113 25.38 11.85 -19.26
CA VAL A 113 23.93 11.88 -19.53
C VAL A 113 23.70 12.25 -20.98
N LYS A 114 22.77 11.59 -21.67
CA LYS A 114 22.49 11.91 -23.09
C LYS A 114 21.41 12.96 -23.17
N VAL A 115 21.59 14.01 -23.98
CA VAL A 115 20.52 14.97 -24.28
C VAL A 115 19.53 14.30 -25.26
N ILE A 116 18.28 14.13 -24.82
CA ILE A 116 17.18 13.55 -25.61
C ILE A 116 16.29 14.66 -26.18
N GLY A 117 16.06 15.72 -25.40
CA GLY A 117 15.21 16.85 -25.75
C GLY A 117 16.02 18.12 -25.96
N VAL A 118 15.75 19.12 -25.14
CA VAL A 118 16.50 20.39 -25.12
C VAL A 118 17.44 20.39 -23.94
N ASP A 119 18.70 20.80 -24.15
CA ASP A 119 19.64 21.01 -23.05
C ASP A 119 19.27 22.29 -22.28
N ILE A 120 18.36 22.16 -21.30
CA ILE A 120 17.85 23.28 -20.50
C ILE A 120 18.76 23.69 -19.35
N TYR A 121 19.74 22.86 -19.02
CA TYR A 121 20.70 23.03 -17.92
C TYR A 121 22.14 23.23 -18.44
N ASP A 122 22.33 23.38 -19.75
CA ASP A 122 23.64 23.54 -20.41
C ASP A 122 24.68 22.49 -19.96
N LEU A 123 24.24 21.22 -19.85
CA LEU A 123 25.08 20.09 -19.43
C LEU A 123 25.99 19.57 -20.55
N ASP A 124 25.57 19.75 -21.81
CA ASP A 124 26.26 19.37 -23.05
C ASP A 124 26.83 20.64 -23.71
N ARG A 125 27.96 21.11 -23.19
CA ARG A 125 28.53 22.41 -23.59
C ARG A 125 29.17 22.38 -24.97
N ASP A 126 29.66 21.23 -25.40
CA ASP A 126 30.30 21.03 -26.70
C ASP A 126 29.31 20.59 -27.79
N ASN A 127 28.05 20.33 -27.43
CA ASN A 127 26.92 20.01 -28.30
C ASN A 127 27.10 18.71 -29.10
N ASP A 128 27.67 17.70 -28.45
CA ASP A 128 27.92 16.38 -29.06
C ASP A 128 26.75 15.40 -28.84
N GLY A 129 25.79 15.78 -27.98
CA GLY A 129 24.62 15.00 -27.57
C GLY A 129 24.77 14.32 -26.21
N TYR A 130 25.92 14.45 -25.54
CA TYR A 130 26.19 13.96 -24.20
C TYR A 130 26.65 15.11 -23.31
N GLY A 131 26.17 15.10 -22.06
CA GLY A 131 26.55 16.06 -21.04
C GLY A 131 27.23 15.37 -19.88
N CYS A 132 28.08 16.13 -19.17
CA CYS A 132 28.86 15.67 -18.02
C CYS A 132 29.72 14.42 -18.32
N ASP A 133 30.25 14.32 -19.52
CA ASP A 133 31.08 13.24 -20.02
C ASP A 133 32.60 13.55 -20.01
N ASP A 134 32.95 14.78 -19.66
CA ASP A 134 34.32 15.29 -19.41
C ASP A 134 34.90 14.96 -18.01
#